data_AF-A0AAV5H3I1-F1
#
_entry.id   AF-A0AAV5H3I1-F1
#
_cell.length_a   1.000
_cell.length_b   1.000
_cell.length_c   1.000
_cell.angle_alpha   90.00
_cell.angle_beta   90.00
_cell.angle_gamma   90.00
#
_symmetry.space_group_name_H-M   'P 1'
#
loop_
_entity.id
_entity.type
_entity.pdbx_description
1 polymer ?
#
loop_
_entity_poly.entity_id
_entity_poly.type
_entity_poly.pdbx_seq_one_letter_code
_entity_poly.pdbx_strand_id
1 'polypeptide(L)'
;MRYPVNQLCYLGGILLFFLALAELIRLLAILPRSRKTIATITRIRPLSPDDLHTKASSAPHSAKKKGDMAFVTYRVDGRNYFSKTEIPVPAGKEVGSRIPVWYARLFPDTLLPRPSCAKLLLLTLLSLLLFLAGFLL
;
A
#
# COMPACT_ATOMS: atom_id res chain seq x y z
N MET A 1 -24.40 -22.53 -27.28
CA MET A 1 -23.99 -21.22 -26.71
C MET A 1 -23.00 -20.57 -27.66
N ARG A 2 -23.38 -19.48 -28.32
CA ARG A 2 -22.48 -18.72 -29.21
C ARG A 2 -21.83 -17.62 -28.36
N TYR A 3 -20.49 -17.52 -28.38
CA TYR A 3 -19.63 -16.55 -27.65
C TYR A 3 -19.35 -16.82 -26.15
N PRO A 4 -18.78 -17.99 -25.78
CA PRO A 4 -18.38 -18.27 -24.39
C PRO A 4 -17.27 -17.33 -23.88
N VAL A 5 -16.43 -16.82 -24.78
CA VAL A 5 -15.29 -15.95 -24.43
C VAL A 5 -15.77 -14.56 -24.00
N ASN A 6 -16.76 -13.98 -24.69
CA ASN A 6 -17.31 -12.67 -24.35
C ASN A 6 -17.94 -12.69 -22.95
N GLN A 7 -18.69 -13.75 -22.66
CA GLN A 7 -19.33 -13.93 -21.36
C GLN A 7 -18.27 -14.02 -20.24
N LEU A 8 -17.16 -14.71 -20.47
CA LEU A 8 -16.04 -14.77 -19.52
C LEU A 8 -15.37 -13.40 -19.33
N CYS A 9 -15.16 -12.63 -20.41
CA CYS A 9 -14.63 -11.27 -20.34
C CYS A 9 -15.54 -10.35 -19.53
N TYR A 10 -16.86 -10.39 -19.75
CA TYR A 10 -17.82 -9.63 -18.95
C TYR A 10 -17.82 -10.05 -17.48
N LEU A 11 -17.79 -11.35 -17.19
CA LEU A 11 -17.74 -11.85 -15.80
C LEU A 11 -16.48 -11.37 -15.08
N GLY A 12 -15.32 -11.46 -15.73
CA GLY A 12 -14.06 -10.97 -15.21
C GLY A 12 -14.05 -9.46 -15.00
N GLY A 13 -14.60 -8.70 -15.96
CA GLY A 13 -14.76 -7.25 -15.86
C GLY A 13 -15.62 -6.84 -14.66
N ILE A 14 -16.74 -7.53 -14.43
CA ILE A 14 -17.64 -7.32 -13.28
C ILE A 14 -16.91 -7.62 -11.96
N LEU A 15 -16.18 -8.74 -11.87
CA LEU A 15 -15.44 -9.10 -10.66
C LEU A 15 -14.40 -8.02 -10.30
N LEU A 16 -13.61 -7.58 -11.29
CA LEU A 16 -12.62 -6.52 -11.09
C LEU A 16 -13.26 -5.18 -10.74
N PHE A 17 -14.45 -4.89 -11.27
CA PHE A 17 -15.20 -3.70 -10.91
C PHE A 17 -15.60 -3.71 -9.43
N PHE A 18 -16.10 -4.84 -8.90
CA PHE A 18 -16.39 -4.96 -7.47
C PHE A 18 -15.14 -4.83 -6.59
N LEU A 19 -14.00 -5.39 -7.03
CA LEU A 19 -12.71 -5.19 -6.34
C LEU A 19 -12.28 -3.72 -6.34
N ALA A 20 -12.46 -3.01 -7.46
CA ALA A 20 -12.18 -1.58 -7.55
C ALA A 20 -13.10 -0.77 -6.63
N LEU A 21 -14.39 -1.13 -6.57
CA LEU A 21 -15.36 -0.49 -5.68
C LEU A 21 -15.01 -0.72 -4.20
N ALA A 22 -14.59 -1.93 -3.83
CA ALA A 22 -14.14 -2.22 -2.48
C ALA A 22 -12.92 -1.36 -2.09
N GLU A 23 -11.92 -1.23 -2.98
CA GLU A 23 -10.78 -0.34 -2.72
C GLU A 23 -11.15 1.14 -2.76
N LEU A 24 -12.16 1.54 -3.55
CA LEU A 24 -12.69 2.90 -3.52
C LEU A 24 -13.30 3.21 -2.16
N ILE A 25 -14.14 2.32 -1.64
CA ILE A 25 -14.75 2.45 -0.30
C ILE A 25 -13.65 2.46 0.76
N ARG A 26 -12.64 1.60 0.65
CA ARG A 26 -11.51 1.58 1.59
C ARG A 26 -10.74 2.89 1.57
N LEU A 27 -10.47 3.44 0.38
CA LEU A 27 -9.83 4.75 0.24
C LEU A 27 -10.72 5.86 0.78
N LEU A 28 -12.02 5.88 0.48
CA LEU A 28 -12.98 6.86 1.00
C LEU A 28 -13.12 6.78 2.53
N ALA A 29 -12.98 5.61 3.14
CA ALA A 29 -12.98 5.46 4.60
C ALA A 29 -11.67 5.94 5.23
N ILE A 30 -10.53 5.73 4.54
CA ILE A 30 -9.20 6.08 5.04
C ILE A 30 -8.86 7.56 4.79
N LEU A 31 -9.23 8.13 3.64
CA LEU A 31 -8.88 9.51 3.24
C LEU A 31 -9.29 10.57 4.27
N PRO A 32 -10.57 10.70 4.68
CA PRO A 32 -11.00 11.72 5.63
C PRO A 32 -10.45 11.46 7.05
N ARG A 33 -10.05 10.22 7.33
CA ARG A 33 -9.47 9.79 8.60
C ARG A 33 -7.95 9.84 8.60
N SER A 34 -7.28 10.11 7.48
CA SER A 34 -5.82 10.08 7.41
C SER A 34 -5.24 11.49 7.34
N ARG A 35 -4.27 11.79 8.21
CA ARG A 35 -3.47 13.01 8.14
C ARG A 35 -2.00 12.66 7.95
N LYS A 36 -1.31 13.50 7.18
CA LYS A 36 0.12 13.41 6.98
C LYS A 36 0.83 14.17 8.10
N THR A 37 1.81 13.55 8.74
CA THR A 37 2.74 14.22 9.66
C THR A 37 4.18 13.79 9.36
N ILE A 38 5.13 14.48 9.98
CA ILE A 38 6.55 14.15 9.89
C ILE A 38 6.91 13.33 11.13
N ALA A 39 7.41 12.12 10.91
CA ALA A 39 7.95 11.26 11.94
C ALA A 39 9.49 11.27 11.90
N THR A 40 10.09 11.11 13.07
CA THR A 40 11.51 10.87 13.26
C THR A 40 11.74 9.38 13.48
N ILE A 41 12.69 8.81 12.75
CA ILE A 41 13.06 7.40 12.93
C ILE A 41 13.77 7.24 14.27
N THR A 42 13.28 6.35 15.14
CA THR A 42 13.89 6.10 16.44
C THR A 42 14.66 4.81 16.50
N ARG A 43 14.21 3.77 15.78
CA ARG A 43 14.88 2.47 15.79
C ARG A 43 14.69 1.79 14.45
N ILE A 44 15.78 1.58 13.73
CA ILE A 44 15.80 0.75 12.53
C ILE A 44 16.01 -0.69 13.00
N ARG A 45 15.21 -1.63 12.51
CA ARG A 45 15.47 -3.05 12.74
C ARG A 45 16.74 -3.42 11.96
N PRO A 46 17.82 -3.88 12.61
CA PRO A 46 18.97 -4.38 11.87
C PRO A 46 18.52 -5.58 11.02
N LEU A 47 18.98 -5.63 9.77
CA LEU A 47 18.72 -6.75 8.86
C LEU A 47 19.09 -8.06 9.56
N SER A 48 18.11 -8.95 9.76
CA SER A 48 18.40 -10.26 10.33
C SER A 48 19.18 -11.08 9.30
N PRO A 49 20.15 -11.94 9.70
CA PRO A 49 20.85 -12.82 8.75
C PRO A 49 19.92 -13.71 7.91
N ASP A 50 18.70 -14.01 8.40
CA ASP A 50 17.67 -14.72 7.62
C ASP A 50 17.14 -13.89 6.43
N ASP A 51 17.08 -12.57 6.56
CA ASP A 51 16.67 -11.67 5.47
C ASP A 51 17.76 -11.55 4.40
N LEU A 52 19.03 -11.75 4.77
CA LEU A 52 20.18 -11.80 3.85
C LEU A 52 20.14 -13.04 2.95
N HIS A 53 19.81 -14.21 3.52
CA HIS A 53 19.63 -15.44 2.74
C HIS A 53 18.46 -15.34 1.76
N THR A 54 17.35 -14.71 2.19
CA THR A 54 16.18 -14.50 1.34
C THR A 54 16.48 -13.54 0.17
N LYS A 55 17.33 -12.53 0.40
CA LYS A 55 17.77 -11.55 -0.60
C LYS A 55 18.75 -12.12 -1.63
N ALA A 56 19.56 -13.12 -1.24
CA ALA A 56 20.45 -13.84 -2.13
C ALA A 56 19.69 -14.87 -3.00
N SER A 57 18.57 -15.40 -2.51
CA SER A 57 17.78 -16.42 -3.23
C SER A 57 16.68 -15.85 -4.12
N SER A 58 16.30 -14.57 -3.99
CA SER A 58 15.30 -13.95 -4.86
C SER A 58 15.92 -13.43 -6.16
N ALA A 59 15.67 -14.12 -7.27
CA ALA A 59 15.95 -13.69 -8.64
C ALA A 59 15.46 -12.24 -8.92
N PRO A 60 16.07 -11.51 -9.89
CA PRO A 60 15.99 -10.05 -10.04
C PRO A 60 14.62 -9.50 -10.53
N HIS A 61 13.58 -10.32 -10.54
CA HIS A 61 12.22 -9.90 -10.89
C HIS A 61 11.32 -10.02 -9.67
N SER A 62 10.88 -8.87 -9.13
CA SER A 62 9.76 -8.68 -8.18
C SER A 62 10.04 -8.41 -6.69
N ALA A 63 11.29 -8.36 -6.22
CA ALA A 63 11.56 -7.80 -4.88
C ALA A 63 11.61 -6.27 -4.95
N LYS A 64 10.43 -5.63 -4.99
CA LYS A 64 10.27 -4.19 -4.76
C LYS A 64 11.06 -3.86 -3.48
N LYS A 65 12.24 -3.22 -3.63
CA LYS A 65 13.25 -2.96 -2.59
C LYS A 65 12.54 -2.49 -1.31
N LYS A 66 12.19 -3.44 -0.44
CA LYS A 66 11.38 -3.20 0.76
C LYS A 66 12.39 -2.56 1.68
N GLY A 67 12.40 -1.24 1.71
CA GLY A 67 13.36 -0.50 2.50
C GLY A 67 13.23 -0.88 3.97
N ASP A 68 14.30 -0.65 4.73
CA ASP A 68 14.45 -1.19 6.08
C ASP A 68 13.23 -0.87 6.95
N MET A 69 12.80 -1.86 7.72
CA MET A 69 11.64 -1.72 8.60
C MET A 69 12.09 -0.98 9.87
N ALA A 70 11.40 0.09 10.23
CA ALA A 70 11.76 0.88 11.41
C ALA A 70 10.55 1.28 12.26
N PHE A 71 10.82 1.49 13.54
CA PHE A 71 9.96 2.20 14.46
C PHE A 71 10.25 3.70 14.38
N VAL A 72 9.18 4.49 14.43
CA VAL A 72 9.26 5.94 14.33
C VAL A 72 8.48 6.59 15.45
N THR A 73 8.94 7.74 15.91
CA THR A 73 8.19 8.65 16.76
C THR A 73 7.68 9.81 15.93
N TYR A 74 6.48 10.27 16.24
CA TYR A 74 5.90 11.42 15.55
C TYR A 74 5.14 12.28 16.54
N ARG A 75 5.10 13.58 16.28
CA ARG A 75 4.40 14.53 17.12
C ARG A 75 3.10 14.95 16.45
N VAL A 76 2.00 14.87 17.18
CA VAL A 76 0.66 15.29 16.75
C VAL A 76 0.04 16.09 17.88
N ASP A 77 -0.42 17.30 17.57
CA ASP A 77 -1.11 18.19 18.52
C ASP A 77 -0.38 18.35 19.87
N GLY A 78 0.94 18.52 19.81
CA GLY A 78 1.80 18.72 20.98
C GLY A 78 2.25 17.44 21.70
N ARG A 79 1.61 16.29 21.43
CA ARG A 79 1.92 14.99 22.04
C ARG A 79 2.83 14.12 21.16
N ASN A 80 3.74 13.40 21.79
CA ASN A 80 4.64 12.46 21.10
C ASN A 80 4.00 11.07 21.10
N TYR A 81 3.91 10.46 19.92
CA TYR A 81 3.39 9.12 19.70
C TYR A 81 4.49 8.21 19.18
N PHE A 82 4.47 6.96 19.62
CA PHE A 82 5.40 5.92 19.17
C PHE A 82 4.67 4.92 18.28
N SER A 83 5.25 4.57 17.15
CA SER A 83 4.67 3.55 16.27
C SER A 83 4.68 2.18 16.95
N LYS A 84 3.51 1.56 17.12
CA LYS A 84 3.41 0.17 17.61
C LYS A 84 3.83 -0.85 16.55
N THR A 85 3.75 -0.48 15.27
CA THR A 85 4.06 -1.34 14.12
C THR A 85 5.30 -0.87 13.38
N GLU A 86 6.07 -1.79 12.84
CA GLU A 86 7.18 -1.45 11.96
C GLU A 86 6.67 -0.88 10.63
N ILE A 87 7.34 0.14 10.10
CA ILE A 87 6.96 0.80 8.85
C ILE A 87 8.13 0.70 7.88
N PRO A 88 7.86 0.47 6.57
CA PRO A 88 8.92 0.54 5.56
C PRO A 88 9.48 1.96 5.46
N VAL A 89 10.79 2.09 5.61
CA VAL A 89 11.52 3.35 5.47
C VAL A 89 12.20 3.40 4.10
N PRO A 90 12.33 4.57 3.44
CA PRO A 90 13.16 4.71 2.26
C PRO A 90 14.61 4.26 2.53
N ALA A 91 15.19 3.51 1.59
CA ALA A 91 16.57 3.03 1.71
C ALA A 91 17.57 4.20 1.87
N GLY A 92 18.53 4.06 2.79
CA GLY A 92 19.56 5.09 3.06
C GLY A 92 19.15 6.17 4.08
N LYS A 93 18.03 5.98 4.79
CA LYS A 93 17.62 6.86 5.90
C LYS A 93 18.09 6.27 7.23
N GLU A 94 18.83 7.06 8.00
CA GLU A 94 19.34 6.66 9.31
C GLU A 94 18.40 7.05 10.47
N VAL A 95 18.68 6.50 11.67
CA VAL A 95 18.01 6.90 12.92
C VAL A 95 18.16 8.41 13.10
N GLY A 96 17.06 9.10 13.43
CA GLY A 96 16.99 10.56 13.49
C GLY A 96 16.50 11.21 12.19
N SER A 97 16.43 10.48 11.08
CA SER A 97 15.90 11.03 9.84
C SER A 97 14.39 11.31 9.92
N ARG A 98 13.98 12.39 9.27
CA ARG A 98 12.56 12.76 9.12
C ARG A 98 11.94 12.08 7.89
N ILE A 99 10.82 11.41 8.10
CA ILE A 99 10.02 10.77 7.05
C ILE A 99 8.53 11.14 7.16
N PRO A 100 7.82 11.31 6.04
CA PRO A 100 6.39 11.55 6.08
C PRO A 100 5.63 10.25 6.39
N VAL A 101 4.77 10.29 7.41
CA VAL A 101 3.89 9.17 7.79
C VAL A 101 2.44 9.59 7.78
N TRP A 102 1.55 8.62 7.60
CA TRP A 102 0.10 8.81 7.65
C TRP A 102 -0.44 8.18 8.92
N TYR A 103 -1.22 8.94 9.69
CA TYR A 103 -1.84 8.47 10.93
C TYR A 103 -3.35 8.66 10.88
N ALA A 104 -4.08 7.88 11.69
CA ALA A 104 -5.52 8.03 11.84
C ALA A 104 -5.83 9.25 12.71
N ARG A 105 -6.55 10.24 12.19
CA ARG A 105 -6.90 11.49 12.87
C ARG A 105 -7.65 11.26 14.19
N LEU A 106 -8.54 10.27 14.23
CA LEU A 106 -9.32 9.91 15.42
C LEU A 106 -8.54 9.05 16.42
N PHE A 107 -7.49 8.36 15.96
CA PHE A 107 -6.67 7.46 16.77
C PHE A 107 -5.20 7.68 16.41
N PRO A 108 -4.59 8.76 16.94
CA PRO A 108 -3.28 9.21 16.50
C PRO A 108 -2.19 8.15 16.66
N ASP A 109 -2.35 7.21 17.59
CA ASP A 109 -1.47 6.04 17.82
C ASP A 109 -1.40 5.06 16.63
N THR A 110 -2.39 5.09 15.73
CA THR A 110 -2.54 4.12 14.66
C THR A 110 -2.00 4.69 13.36
N LEU A 111 -0.94 4.05 12.84
CA LEU A 111 -0.38 4.39 11.54
C LEU A 111 -1.11 3.66 10.43
N LEU A 112 -1.42 4.43 9.39
CA LEU A 112 -2.15 3.93 8.24
C LEU A 112 -1.18 3.73 7.07
N PRO A 113 -1.34 2.66 6.28
CA PRO A 113 -0.62 2.53 5.03
C PRO A 113 -0.94 3.73 4.14
N ARG A 114 0.06 4.17 3.37
CA ARG A 114 -0.11 5.29 2.43
C ARG A 114 -1.35 5.03 1.55
N PRO A 115 -2.33 5.94 1.51
CA PRO A 115 -3.44 5.80 0.57
C PRO A 115 -2.86 5.82 -0.84
N SER A 116 -3.07 4.73 -1.58
CA SER A 116 -2.53 4.55 -2.93
C SER A 116 -3.67 4.31 -3.90
N CYS A 117 -3.93 5.30 -4.75
CA CYS A 117 -4.91 5.20 -5.82
C CYS A 117 -4.42 4.33 -6.99
N ALA A 118 -3.14 3.92 -7.01
CA ALA A 118 -2.56 3.15 -8.11
C ALA A 118 -3.23 1.78 -8.26
N LYS A 119 -3.56 1.10 -7.15
CA LYS A 119 -4.30 -0.17 -7.19
C LYS A 119 -5.70 0.02 -7.77
N LEU A 120 -6.39 1.08 -7.34
CA LEU A 120 -7.72 1.40 -7.83
C LEU A 120 -7.69 1.69 -9.33
N LEU A 121 -6.78 2.54 -9.79
CA LEU A 121 -6.59 2.84 -11.22
C LEU A 121 -6.32 1.58 -12.04
N LEU A 122 -5.42 0.70 -11.56
CA LEU A 122 -5.10 -0.55 -12.23
C LEU A 122 -6.34 -1.44 -12.38
N LEU A 123 -7.11 -1.63 -11.29
CA LEU A 123 -8.32 -2.46 -11.31
C LEU A 123 -9.38 -1.87 -12.25
N THR A 124 -9.57 -0.55 -12.24
CA THR A 124 -10.53 0.11 -13.14
C THR A 124 -10.14 0.00 -14.61
N LEU A 125 -8.85 0.18 -14.93
CA LEU A 125 -8.33 0.04 -16.29
C LEU A 125 -8.48 -1.40 -16.80
N LEU A 126 -8.11 -2.37 -15.97
CA LEU A 126 -8.20 -3.79 -16.34
C LEU A 126 -9.67 -4.23 -16.50
N SER A 127 -10.56 -3.76 -15.62
CA SER A 127 -12.00 -3.98 -15.75
C SER A 127 -12.52 -3.41 -17.08
N LEU A 128 -12.20 -2.16 -17.41
CA LEU A 128 -12.60 -1.52 -18.67
C LEU A 128 -12.08 -2.29 -19.89
N LEU A 129 -10.82 -2.74 -19.86
CA LEU A 129 -10.22 -3.52 -20.93
C LEU A 129 -10.99 -4.83 -21.18
N LEU A 130 -11.40 -5.53 -20.12
CA LEU A 130 -12.19 -6.75 -20.22
C LEU A 130 -13.59 -6.49 -20.77
N PHE A 131 -14.25 -5.40 -20.38
CA PHE A 131 -15.53 -5.00 -20.98
C PHE A 131 -15.40 -4.70 -22.48
N LEU A 132 -14.33 -4.00 -22.88
CA LEU A 132 -14.06 -3.70 -24.27
C LEU A 132 -13.76 -4.97 -25.09
N ALA A 133 -12.96 -5.89 -24.52
CA ALA A 133 -12.68 -7.18 -25.13
C ALA A 133 -13.95 -8.02 -25.28
N GLY A 134 -14.80 -8.07 -24.26
CA GLY A 134 -16.08 -8.80 -24.33
C GLY A 134 -17.06 -8.21 -25.34
N PHE A 135 -16.95 -6.92 -25.66
CA PHE A 135 -17.76 -6.26 -26.68
C PHE A 135 -17.23 -6.49 -28.11
N LEU A 136 -15.91 -6.62 -28.28
CA LEU A 136 -15.26 -6.77 -29.58
C LEU A 136 -15.16 -8.22 -30.08
N LEU A 137 -15.10 -9.19 -29.16
CA LEU A 137 -15.08 -10.63 -29.46
C LEU A 137 -16.50 -11.15 -29.79
#